data_AF-A0AAX2DTL1-F1
#
_entry.id   AF-A0AAX2DTL1-F1
#
_cell.length_a   1.000
_cell.length_b   1.000
_cell.length_c   1.000
_cell.angle_alpha   90.00
_cell.angle_beta   90.00
_cell.angle_gamma   90.00
#
_symmetry.space_group_name_H-M   'P 1'
#
loop_
_entity.id
_entity.type
_entity.pdbx_description
1 polymer ?
#
loop_
_entity_poly.entity_id
_entity_poly.type
_entity_poly.pdbx_seq_one_letter_code
_entity_poly.pdbx_strand_id
1 'polypeptide(L)'
;MKKSKWLKMTFILALVFIAIAEIKTSDVMTSKAASLTIPAPINRIFPDPNLAEVVKDALGRGSVTDTVTQSELDRIIQLRASHKNIKLIDGIQYLPNLKIVYLYNNEISDISKIAELNDIKYLSLKNNQVRDVSALSKLNHLNELILDNNQIIDISPLAGLKNLIVLDIFDQNYTNPAINYQENIAIPITVRNETGTLLQYLKVSDNGKVASPNVMWNLSTYVPEVSYSFRKSLTVGGARTVFTGNVVQPLKPVSAVAYYDIDGMETAEKIQAGMLLTEPKTPAKEGYTFKGWYSAEAFGKKWNFATDYTPSYDFTLYAQFKVNSYTATLTVGGKTTTQKVEYQKYLQEPGTPSKKGYSFEGWYDAKTGGKKWDFVMNKMPAKDITLYAQFKKKKSQNLITK
;
A
#
# COMPACT_ATOMS: atom_id res chain seq x y z
N MET A 1 6.97 39.01 82.02
CA MET A 1 8.43 39.21 81.95
C MET A 1 8.79 39.82 80.60
N LYS A 2 9.56 40.91 80.64
CA LYS A 2 10.31 41.62 79.57
C LYS A 2 9.57 42.16 78.32
N LYS A 3 9.54 43.50 78.27
CA LYS A 3 9.45 44.41 77.11
C LYS A 3 10.62 44.21 76.14
N SER A 4 10.41 44.48 74.84
CA SER A 4 11.33 45.22 73.95
C SER A 4 10.66 45.40 72.56
N LYS A 5 10.10 46.56 72.19
CA LYS A 5 10.70 47.78 71.60
C LYS A 5 11.25 47.62 70.15
N TRP A 6 10.74 48.53 69.29
CA TRP A 6 11.38 49.19 68.11
C TRP A 6 11.36 48.40 66.78
N LEU A 7 11.27 48.98 65.57
CA LEU A 7 11.02 50.33 65.04
C LEU A 7 10.98 50.21 63.48
N LYS A 8 10.04 50.90 62.81
CA LYS A 8 10.08 51.53 61.45
C LYS A 8 10.35 50.73 60.15
N MET A 9 9.78 51.34 59.09
CA MET A 9 10.06 51.27 57.63
C MET A 9 9.40 50.10 56.89
N THR A 10 8.67 50.25 55.78
CA THR A 10 8.41 51.37 54.85
C THR A 10 7.24 50.98 53.91
N PHE A 11 6.55 51.97 53.37
CA PHE A 11 5.51 51.91 52.34
C PHE A 11 5.95 51.21 51.04
N ILE A 12 5.14 50.30 50.50
CA ILE A 12 4.98 50.10 49.04
C ILE A 12 3.48 49.91 48.73
N LEU A 13 2.93 50.84 47.95
CA LEU A 13 1.60 50.78 47.34
C LEU A 13 1.53 49.61 46.35
N ALA A 14 0.54 48.74 46.47
CA ALA A 14 0.09 47.87 45.38
C ALA A 14 -1.41 48.10 45.16
N LEU A 15 -1.72 48.97 44.20
CA LEU A 15 -3.05 49.11 43.62
C LEU A 15 -3.32 47.88 42.74
N VAL A 16 -4.11 46.92 43.25
CA VAL A 16 -4.76 45.91 42.42
C VAL A 16 -6.23 46.34 42.29
N PHE A 17 -6.58 46.88 41.12
CA PHE A 17 -7.97 47.06 40.74
C PHE A 17 -8.60 45.67 40.53
N ILE A 18 -9.52 45.31 41.43
CA ILE A 18 -10.42 44.18 41.26
C ILE A 18 -11.42 44.59 40.17
N ALA A 19 -11.26 44.03 38.97
CA ALA A 19 -12.27 44.11 37.93
C ALA A 19 -13.48 43.27 38.39
N ILE A 20 -14.58 43.94 38.70
CA ILE A 20 -15.88 43.32 38.90
C ILE A 20 -16.32 42.78 37.53
N ALA A 21 -16.41 41.46 37.42
CA ALA A 21 -17.01 40.80 36.28
C ALA A 21 -18.53 41.05 36.34
N GLU A 22 -19.04 41.89 35.44
CA GLU A 22 -20.46 41.90 35.12
C GLU A 22 -20.84 40.56 34.49
N ILE A 23 -21.69 39.83 35.21
CA ILE A 23 -22.41 38.67 34.67
C ILE A 23 -23.41 39.21 33.66
N LYS A 24 -23.00 39.28 32.39
CA LYS A 24 -23.95 39.37 31.29
C LYS A 24 -24.59 38.00 31.10
N THR A 25 -25.89 37.95 31.38
CA THR A 25 -26.83 36.95 30.89
C THR A 25 -26.51 36.58 29.44
N SER A 26 -26.58 35.28 29.15
CA SER A 26 -26.36 34.68 27.84
C SER A 26 -27.19 35.38 26.75
N ASP A 27 -26.57 36.35 26.07
CA ASP A 27 -26.98 36.67 24.71
C ASP A 27 -26.82 35.39 23.90
N VAL A 28 -27.88 35.01 23.21
CA VAL A 28 -27.81 34.07 22.10
C VAL A 28 -26.74 34.63 21.17
N MET A 29 -25.55 34.01 21.18
CA MET A 29 -24.45 34.33 20.27
C MET A 29 -24.93 34.03 18.84
N THR A 30 -25.61 35.00 18.24
CA THR A 30 -25.79 35.04 16.80
C THR A 30 -24.41 35.27 16.23
N SER A 31 -23.84 34.22 15.66
CA SER A 31 -22.52 34.27 15.07
C SER A 31 -22.58 35.23 13.87
N LYS A 32 -21.88 36.37 14.00
CA LYS A 32 -21.89 37.45 13.01
C LYS A 32 -20.71 37.27 12.06
N ALA A 33 -20.96 37.41 10.76
CA ALA A 33 -19.93 37.41 9.74
C ALA A 33 -18.83 38.45 10.01
N ALA A 34 -17.64 38.21 9.46
CA ALA A 34 -16.48 39.07 9.65
C ALA A 34 -16.69 40.44 8.98
N SER A 35 -16.00 41.46 9.50
CA SER A 35 -16.12 42.84 9.03
C SER A 35 -14.76 43.52 9.07
N LEU A 36 -14.43 44.32 8.07
CA LEU A 36 -13.22 45.12 8.03
C LEU A 36 -13.29 46.26 9.05
N THR A 37 -12.25 46.39 9.87
CA THR A 37 -12.14 47.49 10.85
C THR A 37 -11.58 48.78 10.25
N ILE A 38 -10.84 48.67 9.15
CA ILE A 38 -10.32 49.78 8.36
C ILE A 38 -10.39 49.43 6.87
N PRO A 39 -10.47 50.44 5.97
CA PRO A 39 -10.39 50.20 4.53
C PRO A 39 -9.07 49.51 4.15
N ALA A 40 -9.12 48.58 3.20
CA ALA A 40 -7.94 47.84 2.75
C ALA A 40 -7.96 47.58 1.23
N PRO A 41 -6.80 47.41 0.58
CA PRO A 41 -6.71 46.99 -0.82
C PRO A 41 -7.39 45.64 -1.08
N ILE A 42 -8.08 45.50 -2.21
CA ILE A 42 -8.81 44.27 -2.58
C ILE A 42 -7.90 43.04 -2.53
N ASN A 43 -6.72 43.08 -3.12
CA ASN A 43 -5.76 41.96 -3.13
C ASN A 43 -5.19 41.58 -1.75
N ARG A 44 -5.33 42.45 -0.73
CA ARG A 44 -4.98 42.10 0.65
C ARG A 44 -6.15 41.44 1.37
N ILE A 45 -7.38 41.80 1.03
CA ILE A 45 -8.59 41.21 1.59
C ILE A 45 -8.83 39.83 0.96
N PHE A 46 -8.59 39.71 -0.34
CA PHE A 46 -8.76 38.49 -1.16
C PHE A 46 -7.38 38.08 -1.70
N PRO A 47 -6.63 37.19 -1.01
CA PRO A 47 -5.28 36.82 -1.41
C PRO A 47 -5.19 35.99 -2.69
N ASP A 48 -6.26 35.28 -3.06
CA ASP A 48 -6.34 34.61 -4.36
C ASP A 48 -6.49 35.65 -5.46
N PRO A 49 -5.55 35.75 -6.41
CA PRO A 49 -5.56 36.81 -7.42
C PRO A 49 -6.79 36.72 -8.32
N ASN A 50 -7.30 35.53 -8.59
CA ASN A 50 -8.48 35.35 -9.45
C ASN A 50 -9.76 35.76 -8.71
N LEU A 51 -9.84 35.49 -7.41
CA LEU A 51 -10.94 36.00 -6.58
C LEU A 51 -10.87 37.53 -6.40
N ALA A 52 -9.67 38.08 -6.20
CA ALA A 52 -9.46 39.53 -6.13
C ALA A 52 -9.94 40.23 -7.40
N GLU A 53 -9.63 39.69 -8.58
CA GLU A 53 -10.13 40.20 -9.86
C GLU A 53 -11.65 40.15 -9.95
N VAL A 54 -12.29 39.04 -9.52
CA VAL A 54 -13.75 38.93 -9.49
C VAL A 54 -14.38 40.00 -8.59
N VAL A 55 -13.80 40.24 -7.40
CA VAL A 55 -14.32 41.25 -6.48
C VAL A 55 -14.07 42.66 -7.01
N LYS A 56 -12.91 42.92 -7.61
CA LYS A 56 -12.60 44.18 -8.29
C LYS A 56 -13.64 44.49 -9.36
N ASP A 57 -13.95 43.52 -10.23
CA ASP A 57 -14.98 43.67 -11.25
C ASP A 57 -16.38 43.87 -10.63
N ALA A 58 -16.72 43.12 -9.57
CA ALA A 58 -18.01 43.23 -8.88
C ALA A 58 -18.22 44.61 -8.22
N LEU A 59 -17.14 45.28 -7.80
CA LEU A 59 -17.15 46.62 -7.24
C LEU A 59 -16.97 47.73 -8.29
N GLY A 60 -16.73 47.37 -9.56
CA GLY A 60 -16.45 48.34 -10.62
C GLY A 60 -15.14 49.10 -10.43
N ARG A 61 -14.12 48.44 -9.88
CA ARG A 61 -12.79 49.02 -9.59
C ARG A 61 -11.82 48.84 -10.76
N GLY A 62 -10.84 49.74 -10.84
CA GLY A 62 -9.85 49.74 -11.91
C GLY A 62 -8.69 48.78 -11.63
N SER A 63 -8.34 48.59 -10.36
CA SER A 63 -7.22 47.76 -9.93
C SER A 63 -7.55 46.97 -8.68
N VAL A 64 -7.00 45.76 -8.55
CA VAL A 64 -7.04 44.98 -7.29
C VAL A 64 -6.25 45.63 -6.15
N THR A 65 -5.48 46.69 -6.42
CA THR A 65 -4.83 47.50 -5.39
C THR A 65 -5.71 48.62 -4.85
N ASP A 66 -6.88 48.86 -5.47
CA ASP A 66 -7.81 49.89 -5.01
C ASP A 66 -8.30 49.53 -3.61
N THR A 67 -8.28 50.52 -2.71
CA THR A 67 -8.74 50.37 -1.33
C THR A 67 -10.27 50.38 -1.31
N VAL A 68 -10.86 49.46 -0.54
CA VAL A 68 -12.31 49.33 -0.38
C VAL A 68 -12.70 49.30 1.09
N THR A 69 -13.92 49.75 1.39
CA THR A 69 -14.50 49.74 2.75
C THR A 69 -15.43 48.54 2.94
N GLN A 70 -15.78 48.23 4.20
CA GLN A 70 -16.82 47.21 4.46
C GLN A 70 -18.16 47.59 3.83
N SER A 71 -18.57 48.86 3.88
CA SER A 71 -19.84 49.29 3.29
C SER A 71 -19.90 49.09 1.78
N GLU A 72 -18.76 49.08 1.09
CA GLU A 72 -18.66 48.73 -0.32
C GLU A 72 -18.77 47.22 -0.53
N LEU A 73 -18.10 46.42 0.30
CA LEU A 73 -18.22 44.95 0.30
C LEU A 73 -19.64 44.47 0.61
N ASP A 74 -20.35 45.17 1.51
CA ASP A 74 -21.74 44.89 1.90
C ASP A 74 -22.72 45.03 0.71
N ARG A 75 -22.34 45.73 -0.36
CA ARG A 75 -23.15 45.86 -1.57
C ARG A 75 -23.11 44.61 -2.45
N ILE A 76 -22.14 43.72 -2.24
CA ILE A 76 -22.00 42.49 -3.02
C ILE A 76 -23.01 41.46 -2.49
N ILE A 77 -24.10 41.28 -3.23
CA ILE A 77 -25.16 40.31 -2.92
C ILE A 77 -24.97 39.00 -3.72
N GLN A 78 -24.30 39.10 -4.86
CA GLN A 78 -24.05 37.98 -5.75
C GLN A 78 -22.58 37.93 -6.15
N LEU A 79 -21.98 36.76 -6.07
CA LEU A 79 -20.61 36.50 -6.53
C LEU A 79 -20.63 35.52 -7.70
N ARG A 80 -20.14 35.94 -8.87
CA ARG A 80 -20.02 35.13 -10.08
C ARG A 80 -18.55 34.83 -10.37
N ALA A 81 -18.07 33.70 -9.87
CA ALA A 81 -16.65 33.36 -9.81
C ALA A 81 -16.32 31.99 -10.43
N SER A 82 -17.20 31.48 -11.30
CA SER A 82 -17.01 30.19 -11.96
C SER A 82 -15.95 30.23 -13.07
N HIS A 83 -15.22 29.13 -13.27
CA HIS A 83 -14.17 29.02 -14.30
C HIS A 83 -13.05 30.05 -14.17
N LYS A 84 -12.59 30.31 -12.95
CA LYS A 84 -11.59 31.34 -12.65
C LYS A 84 -10.27 30.79 -12.12
N ASN A 85 -10.12 29.47 -12.01
CA ASN A 85 -8.94 28.82 -11.39
C ASN A 85 -8.68 29.34 -9.96
N ILE A 86 -9.76 29.63 -9.23
CA ILE A 86 -9.69 30.05 -7.82
C ILE A 86 -9.34 28.83 -6.97
N LYS A 87 -8.39 29.00 -6.04
CA LYS A 87 -7.94 27.97 -5.11
C LYS A 87 -8.32 28.31 -3.68
N LEU A 88 -8.22 29.59 -3.32
CA LEU A 88 -8.51 30.09 -1.98
C LEU A 88 -9.68 31.06 -2.03
N ILE A 89 -10.59 30.94 -1.06
CA ILE A 89 -11.73 31.86 -0.91
C ILE A 89 -11.57 32.78 0.30
N ASP A 90 -10.36 32.86 0.89
CA ASP A 90 -10.02 33.84 1.90
C ASP A 90 -10.43 35.25 1.47
N GLY A 91 -11.12 35.95 2.37
CA GLY A 91 -11.72 37.24 2.12
C GLY A 91 -13.24 37.17 1.94
N ILE A 92 -13.79 36.03 1.49
CA ILE A 92 -15.24 35.86 1.29
C ILE A 92 -16.04 36.08 2.58
N GLN A 93 -15.43 35.83 3.76
CA GLN A 93 -16.05 36.08 5.05
C GLN A 93 -16.41 37.56 5.30
N TYR A 94 -15.84 38.49 4.52
CA TYR A 94 -16.14 39.92 4.56
C TYR A 94 -17.26 40.34 3.59
N LEU A 95 -17.96 39.37 2.97
CA LEU A 95 -19.10 39.61 2.08
C LEU A 95 -20.40 39.11 2.75
N PRO A 96 -20.84 39.74 3.86
CA PRO A 96 -21.89 39.19 4.74
C PRO A 96 -23.27 39.09 4.07
N ASN A 97 -23.52 39.89 3.04
CA ASN A 97 -24.82 39.98 2.36
C ASN A 97 -24.93 39.07 1.12
N LEU A 98 -23.98 38.15 0.92
CA LEU A 98 -24.04 37.19 -0.18
C LEU A 98 -25.28 36.30 -0.07
N LYS A 99 -26.05 36.25 -1.15
CA LYS A 99 -27.23 35.39 -1.30
C LYS A 99 -27.04 34.33 -2.38
N ILE A 100 -26.26 34.65 -3.41
CA ILE A 100 -26.07 33.79 -4.59
C ILE A 100 -24.58 33.72 -4.90
N VAL A 101 -24.01 32.51 -4.81
CA VAL A 101 -22.58 32.28 -4.97
C VAL A 101 -22.34 31.19 -6.02
N TYR A 102 -21.72 31.57 -7.14
CA TYR A 102 -21.29 30.65 -8.20
C TYR A 102 -19.77 30.49 -8.15
N LEU A 103 -19.30 29.32 -7.71
CA LEU A 103 -17.89 28.96 -7.60
C LEU A 103 -17.56 27.66 -8.36
N TYR A 104 -18.42 27.22 -9.27
CA TYR A 104 -18.24 25.97 -10.00
C TYR A 104 -17.07 26.02 -10.99
N ASN A 105 -16.44 24.87 -11.27
CA ASN A 105 -15.26 24.73 -12.13
C ASN A 105 -14.08 25.60 -11.64
N ASN A 106 -13.59 25.32 -10.43
CA ASN A 106 -12.41 25.93 -9.82
C ASN A 106 -11.57 24.84 -9.14
N GLU A 107 -10.60 25.22 -8.31
CA GLU A 107 -9.69 24.34 -7.58
C GLU A 107 -9.84 24.49 -6.06
N ILE A 108 -11.05 24.82 -5.59
CA ILE A 108 -11.32 25.14 -4.18
C ILE A 108 -11.39 23.86 -3.36
N SER A 109 -10.62 23.77 -2.28
CA SER A 109 -10.66 22.64 -1.33
C SER A 109 -11.14 23.03 0.06
N ASP A 110 -10.77 24.22 0.53
CA ASP A 110 -11.17 24.75 1.84
C ASP A 110 -12.30 25.76 1.68
N ILE A 111 -13.45 25.44 2.28
CA ILE A 111 -14.62 26.30 2.30
C ILE A 111 -14.93 26.87 3.69
N SER A 112 -14.04 26.72 4.67
CA SER A 112 -14.23 27.15 6.06
C SER A 112 -14.66 28.61 6.20
N LYS A 113 -14.23 29.47 5.27
CA LYS A 113 -14.51 30.91 5.28
C LYS A 113 -15.96 31.29 5.01
N ILE A 114 -16.81 30.36 4.55
CA ILE A 114 -18.24 30.63 4.32
C ILE A 114 -19.12 30.35 5.54
N ALA A 115 -18.57 29.79 6.63
CA ALA A 115 -19.35 29.23 7.74
C ALA A 115 -20.32 30.20 8.43
N GLU A 116 -20.07 31.51 8.31
CA GLU A 116 -20.87 32.56 8.95
C GLU A 116 -21.72 33.37 7.94
N LEU A 117 -21.73 32.99 6.66
CA LEU A 117 -22.49 33.66 5.59
C LEU A 117 -23.91 33.10 5.49
N ASN A 118 -24.67 33.18 6.60
CA ASN A 118 -25.95 32.50 6.79
C ASN A 118 -27.08 32.92 5.84
N ASP A 119 -26.92 34.04 5.10
CA ASP A 119 -27.92 34.54 4.14
C ASP A 119 -27.79 33.96 2.73
N ILE A 120 -26.80 33.08 2.49
CA ILE A 120 -26.64 32.38 1.22
C ILE A 120 -27.86 31.48 0.99
N LYS A 121 -28.52 31.68 -0.15
CA LYS A 121 -29.66 30.89 -0.63
C LYS A 121 -29.28 29.91 -1.73
N TYR A 122 -28.32 30.29 -2.56
CA TYR A 122 -27.80 29.48 -3.65
C TYR A 122 -26.28 29.40 -3.54
N LEU A 123 -25.74 28.18 -3.50
CA LEU A 123 -24.31 27.90 -3.53
C LEU A 123 -23.99 26.78 -4.52
N SER A 124 -23.15 27.09 -5.51
CA SER A 124 -22.61 26.08 -6.41
C SER A 124 -21.09 25.99 -6.27
N LEU A 125 -20.62 24.83 -5.85
CA LEU A 125 -19.22 24.41 -5.73
C LEU A 125 -18.93 23.20 -6.62
N LYS A 126 -19.78 22.92 -7.61
CA LYS A 126 -19.59 21.82 -8.56
C LYS A 126 -18.20 21.85 -9.22
N ASN A 127 -17.59 20.69 -9.45
CA ASN A 127 -16.28 20.56 -10.09
C ASN A 127 -15.21 21.37 -9.32
N ASN A 128 -14.96 20.98 -8.07
CA ASN A 128 -13.93 21.53 -7.19
C ASN A 128 -13.24 20.37 -6.43
N GLN A 129 -12.51 20.67 -5.35
CA GLN A 129 -11.75 19.70 -4.56
C GLN A 129 -12.23 19.66 -3.10
N VAL A 130 -13.50 20.01 -2.86
CA VAL A 130 -14.07 20.10 -1.51
C VAL A 130 -14.17 18.70 -0.90
N ARG A 131 -13.67 18.55 0.33
CA ARG A 131 -13.76 17.32 1.12
C ARG A 131 -14.63 17.48 2.35
N ASP A 132 -14.41 18.59 3.05
CA ASP A 132 -15.10 18.91 4.29
C ASP A 132 -16.22 19.93 4.02
N VAL A 133 -17.45 19.54 4.37
CA VAL A 133 -18.65 20.37 4.26
C VAL A 133 -19.16 20.87 5.63
N SER A 134 -18.37 20.73 6.68
CA SER A 134 -18.70 21.19 8.04
C SER A 134 -19.07 22.67 8.11
N ALA A 135 -18.40 23.51 7.31
CA ALA A 135 -18.68 24.92 7.16
C ALA A 135 -20.12 25.22 6.69
N LEU A 136 -20.77 24.29 5.99
CA LEU A 136 -22.12 24.46 5.49
C LEU A 136 -23.20 24.24 6.55
N SER A 137 -22.87 23.59 7.68
CA SER A 137 -23.85 23.09 8.67
C SER A 137 -24.78 24.14 9.28
N LYS A 138 -24.39 25.42 9.27
CA LYS A 138 -25.19 26.53 9.83
C LYS A 138 -25.94 27.35 8.78
N LEU A 139 -25.72 27.11 7.49
CA LEU A 139 -26.30 27.90 6.39
C LEU A 139 -27.79 27.57 6.17
N ASN A 140 -28.61 27.82 7.19
CA ASN A 140 -29.99 27.36 7.24
C ASN A 140 -30.92 28.05 6.24
N HIS A 141 -30.50 29.14 5.58
CA HIS A 141 -31.26 29.78 4.51
C HIS A 141 -30.97 29.20 3.11
N LEU A 142 -30.09 28.21 3.02
CA LEU A 142 -29.72 27.57 1.75
C LEU A 142 -30.92 26.81 1.18
N ASN A 143 -31.30 27.15 -0.05
CA ASN A 143 -32.37 26.50 -0.82
C ASN A 143 -31.82 25.57 -1.88
N GLU A 144 -30.69 25.94 -2.49
CA GLU A 144 -30.05 25.17 -3.56
C GLU A 144 -28.55 25.04 -3.29
N LEU A 145 -28.09 23.79 -3.25
CA LEU A 145 -26.70 23.44 -3.01
C LEU A 145 -26.21 22.44 -4.07
N ILE A 146 -25.21 22.83 -4.84
CA ILE A 146 -24.64 22.02 -5.91
C ILE A 146 -23.18 21.69 -5.57
N LEU A 147 -22.90 20.42 -5.29
CA LEU A 147 -21.64 19.87 -4.78
C LEU A 147 -21.08 18.74 -5.65
N ASP A 148 -21.63 18.51 -6.84
CA ASP A 148 -21.20 17.41 -7.71
C ASP A 148 -19.72 17.48 -8.04
N ASN A 149 -19.11 16.32 -8.30
CA ASN A 149 -17.72 16.24 -8.74
C ASN A 149 -16.78 16.97 -7.75
N ASN A 150 -16.90 16.61 -6.48
CA ASN A 150 -16.00 16.98 -5.40
C ASN A 150 -15.43 15.70 -4.77
N GLN A 151 -14.93 15.79 -3.55
CA GLN A 151 -14.27 14.71 -2.84
C GLN A 151 -14.94 14.46 -1.48
N ILE A 152 -16.27 14.58 -1.44
CA ILE A 152 -17.05 14.52 -0.20
C ILE A 152 -17.38 13.06 0.11
N ILE A 153 -17.06 12.64 1.34
CA ILE A 153 -17.37 11.30 1.85
C ILE A 153 -18.25 11.34 3.10
N ASP A 154 -18.37 12.49 3.77
CA ASP A 154 -19.26 12.65 4.92
C ASP A 154 -20.21 13.82 4.67
N ILE A 155 -21.50 13.50 4.59
CA ILE A 155 -22.56 14.50 4.38
C ILE A 155 -23.39 14.76 5.63
N SER A 156 -23.03 14.17 6.78
CA SER A 156 -23.72 14.40 8.04
C SER A 156 -23.76 15.88 8.47
N PRO A 157 -22.78 16.75 8.14
CA PRO A 157 -22.90 18.18 8.44
C PRO A 157 -24.08 18.86 7.73
N LEU A 158 -24.61 18.28 6.64
CA LEU A 158 -25.73 18.84 5.89
C LEU A 158 -27.08 18.53 6.54
N ALA A 159 -27.14 17.64 7.54
CA ALA A 159 -28.39 17.15 8.13
C ALA A 159 -29.30 18.27 8.68
N GLY A 160 -28.71 19.39 9.12
CA GLY A 160 -29.41 20.55 9.67
C GLY A 160 -30.07 21.45 8.62
N LEU A 161 -29.76 21.29 7.32
CA LEU A 161 -30.17 22.18 6.24
C LEU A 161 -31.61 21.93 5.79
N LYS A 162 -32.56 22.26 6.67
CA LYS A 162 -33.99 21.96 6.52
C LYS A 162 -34.67 22.65 5.33
N ASN A 163 -34.12 23.77 4.86
CA ASN A 163 -34.70 24.59 3.79
C ASN A 163 -34.21 24.22 2.38
N LEU A 164 -33.37 23.18 2.25
CA LEU A 164 -32.92 22.70 0.95
C LEU A 164 -34.09 22.12 0.15
N ILE A 165 -34.19 22.57 -1.10
CA ILE A 165 -35.14 22.10 -2.12
C ILE A 165 -34.37 21.37 -3.24
N VAL A 166 -33.16 21.84 -3.54
CA VAL A 166 -32.23 21.21 -4.50
C VAL A 166 -30.92 20.88 -3.80
N LEU A 167 -30.50 19.62 -3.92
CA LEU A 167 -29.19 19.15 -3.49
C LEU A 167 -28.62 18.22 -4.56
N ASP A 168 -27.59 18.69 -5.24
CA ASP A 168 -26.82 17.89 -6.19
C ASP A 168 -25.48 17.53 -5.52
N ILE A 169 -25.21 16.24 -5.36
CA ILE A 169 -23.99 15.72 -4.71
C ILE A 169 -23.53 14.40 -5.33
N PHE A 170 -23.66 14.28 -6.64
CA PHE A 170 -23.24 13.11 -7.38
C PHE A 170 -21.75 13.13 -7.72
N ASP A 171 -21.23 11.97 -8.09
CA ASP A 171 -19.92 11.75 -8.68
C ASP A 171 -18.76 12.27 -7.83
N GLN A 172 -18.80 11.96 -6.53
CA GLN A 172 -17.69 12.25 -5.64
C GLN A 172 -16.50 11.33 -5.91
N ASN A 173 -15.28 11.84 -5.81
CA ASN A 173 -14.07 11.04 -5.96
C ASN A 173 -13.07 11.36 -4.84
N TYR A 174 -12.93 10.44 -3.89
CA TYR A 174 -12.03 10.59 -2.77
C TYR A 174 -10.84 9.64 -2.95
N THR A 175 -9.63 10.17 -2.87
CA THR A 175 -8.39 9.37 -2.91
C THR A 175 -7.75 9.35 -1.53
N ASN A 176 -7.64 8.16 -0.94
CA ASN A 176 -6.89 7.95 0.30
C ASN A 176 -5.38 8.21 0.06
N PRO A 177 -4.62 8.52 1.12
CA PRO A 177 -3.16 8.41 1.07
C PRO A 177 -2.73 7.02 0.64
N ALA A 178 -1.73 6.94 -0.24
CA ALA A 178 -1.20 5.69 -0.75
C ALA A 178 -0.58 4.84 0.38
N ILE A 179 -0.90 3.54 0.39
CA ILE A 179 -0.30 2.54 1.29
C ILE A 179 0.58 1.58 0.50
N ASN A 180 1.44 0.83 1.18
CA ASN A 180 2.21 -0.23 0.52
C ASN A 180 1.31 -1.41 0.18
N TYR A 181 1.56 -2.04 -0.97
CA TYR A 181 0.91 -3.30 -1.35
C TYR A 181 1.15 -4.39 -0.30
N GLN A 182 0.09 -5.12 -0.01
CA GLN A 182 0.11 -6.34 0.79
C GLN A 182 -0.91 -7.31 0.16
N GLU A 183 -0.72 -8.60 0.36
CA GLU A 183 -1.70 -9.60 -0.11
C GLU A 183 -3.07 -9.39 0.55
N ASN A 184 -3.08 -9.10 1.85
CA ASN A 184 -4.31 -8.84 2.60
C ASN A 184 -4.39 -7.35 2.95
N ILE A 185 -5.38 -6.65 2.39
CA ILE A 185 -5.60 -5.23 2.62
C ILE A 185 -6.95 -5.04 3.28
N ALA A 186 -7.00 -4.24 4.34
CA ALA A 186 -8.23 -3.81 4.99
C ALA A 186 -8.28 -2.29 5.07
N ILE A 187 -9.25 -1.68 4.39
CA ILE A 187 -9.44 -0.23 4.36
C ILE A 187 -10.73 0.12 5.11
N PRO A 188 -10.69 1.01 6.11
CA PRO A 188 -11.88 1.47 6.80
C PRO A 188 -12.89 2.11 5.84
N ILE A 189 -14.16 1.80 6.03
CA ILE A 189 -15.27 2.51 5.38
C ILE A 189 -15.39 3.86 6.07
N THR A 190 -15.26 4.93 5.30
CA THR A 190 -15.31 6.32 5.81
C THR A 190 -16.54 7.08 5.31
N VAL A 191 -17.27 6.53 4.35
CA VAL A 191 -18.41 7.19 3.73
C VAL A 191 -19.61 7.19 4.67
N ARG A 192 -20.13 8.38 5.00
CA ARG A 192 -21.25 8.60 5.93
C ARG A 192 -22.42 9.27 5.23
N ASN A 193 -23.63 8.82 5.57
CA ASN A 193 -24.86 9.45 5.12
C ASN A 193 -25.26 10.66 6.00
N GLU A 194 -26.43 11.23 5.73
CA GLU A 194 -26.99 12.39 6.43
C GLU A 194 -27.21 12.16 7.92
N THR A 195 -27.38 10.91 8.37
CA THR A 195 -27.50 10.57 9.80
C THR A 195 -26.16 10.29 10.47
N GLY A 196 -25.04 10.41 9.74
CA GLY A 196 -23.69 10.08 10.22
C GLY A 196 -23.37 8.58 10.25
N THR A 197 -24.25 7.73 9.71
CA THR A 197 -24.05 6.28 9.65
C THR A 197 -23.19 5.88 8.45
N LEU A 198 -22.36 4.85 8.62
CA LEU A 198 -21.53 4.33 7.53
C LEU A 198 -22.38 3.65 6.46
N LEU A 199 -22.05 3.90 5.19
CA LEU A 199 -22.68 3.19 4.08
C LEU A 199 -22.18 1.75 4.00
N GLN A 200 -23.12 0.79 4.01
CA GLN A 200 -22.79 -0.64 3.97
C GLN A 200 -22.89 -1.26 2.57
N TYR A 201 -23.72 -0.68 1.70
CA TYR A 201 -23.90 -1.18 0.32
C TYR A 201 -22.90 -0.51 -0.61
N LEU A 202 -21.78 -1.19 -0.82
CA LEU A 202 -20.66 -0.73 -1.64
C LEU A 202 -20.41 -1.73 -2.78
N LYS A 203 -20.07 -1.22 -3.96
CA LYS A 203 -19.54 -2.03 -5.06
C LYS A 203 -18.02 -1.96 -5.01
N VAL A 204 -17.39 -3.09 -4.72
CA VAL A 204 -15.95 -3.20 -4.48
C VAL A 204 -15.24 -3.76 -5.71
N SER A 205 -14.07 -3.20 -6.04
CA SER A 205 -13.18 -3.67 -7.12
C SER A 205 -12.40 -4.93 -6.73
N ASP A 206 -11.74 -5.56 -7.71
CA ASP A 206 -10.74 -6.64 -7.49
C ASP A 206 -11.25 -7.79 -6.60
N ASN A 207 -12.54 -8.12 -6.73
CA ASN A 207 -13.24 -9.13 -5.91
C ASN A 207 -13.15 -8.91 -4.38
N GLY A 208 -12.88 -7.66 -3.96
CA GLY A 208 -12.90 -7.28 -2.57
C GLY A 208 -14.29 -7.44 -1.95
N LYS A 209 -14.33 -7.49 -0.62
CA LYS A 209 -15.55 -7.78 0.15
C LYS A 209 -15.75 -6.74 1.24
N VAL A 210 -17.01 -6.37 1.45
CA VAL A 210 -17.40 -5.54 2.61
C VAL A 210 -17.42 -6.43 3.85
N ALA A 211 -16.56 -6.13 4.81
CA ALA A 211 -16.52 -6.73 6.15
C ALA A 211 -16.51 -5.58 7.18
N SER A 212 -17.69 -4.98 7.36
CA SER A 212 -17.88 -3.77 8.18
C SER A 212 -17.16 -3.89 9.53
N PRO A 213 -16.34 -2.90 9.94
CA PRO A 213 -16.28 -1.53 9.40
C PRO A 213 -15.29 -1.34 8.23
N ASN A 214 -14.76 -2.41 7.63
CA ASN A 214 -13.75 -2.34 6.59
C ASN A 214 -14.26 -2.87 5.24
N VAL A 215 -13.56 -2.49 4.18
CA VAL A 215 -13.52 -3.22 2.91
C VAL A 215 -12.21 -3.98 2.86
N MET A 216 -12.26 -5.26 2.50
CA MET A 216 -11.10 -6.14 2.49
C MET A 216 -10.81 -6.69 1.10
N TRP A 217 -9.53 -6.79 0.76
CA TRP A 217 -9.02 -7.43 -0.45
C TRP A 217 -8.03 -8.51 -0.09
N ASN A 218 -8.06 -9.60 -0.87
CA ASN A 218 -7.02 -10.61 -0.89
C ASN A 218 -6.46 -10.66 -2.33
N LEU A 219 -5.33 -10.00 -2.53
CA LEU A 219 -4.70 -9.76 -3.81
C LEU A 219 -3.56 -10.77 -3.99
N SER A 220 -3.67 -11.62 -5.00
CA SER A 220 -2.61 -12.57 -5.38
C SER A 220 -1.50 -11.92 -6.20
N THR A 221 -1.77 -10.74 -6.76
CA THR A 221 -0.85 -9.98 -7.64
C THR A 221 -0.90 -8.51 -7.30
N TYR A 222 0.19 -7.79 -7.56
CA TYR A 222 0.20 -6.35 -7.41
C TYR A 222 -0.78 -5.70 -8.40
N VAL A 223 -1.64 -4.83 -7.86
CA VAL A 223 -2.44 -3.87 -8.62
C VAL A 223 -2.11 -2.47 -8.11
N PRO A 224 -2.12 -1.43 -8.98
CA PRO A 224 -1.69 -0.08 -8.59
C PRO A 224 -2.64 0.61 -7.62
N GLU A 225 -3.90 0.16 -7.56
CA GLU A 225 -4.91 0.68 -6.65
C GLU A 225 -6.02 -0.36 -6.46
N VAL A 226 -6.75 -0.22 -5.36
CA VAL A 226 -8.06 -0.83 -5.17
C VAL A 226 -9.06 0.25 -4.84
N SER A 227 -10.34 -0.01 -5.03
CA SER A 227 -11.41 0.98 -4.83
C SER A 227 -12.75 0.37 -4.44
N TYR A 228 -13.61 1.20 -3.87
CA TYR A 228 -15.03 0.90 -3.73
C TYR A 228 -15.87 2.11 -4.13
N SER A 229 -17.02 1.84 -4.74
CA SER A 229 -18.00 2.84 -5.13
C SER A 229 -19.28 2.72 -4.30
N PHE A 230 -19.93 3.86 -4.08
CA PHE A 230 -21.15 3.95 -3.29
C PHE A 230 -22.25 4.65 -4.07
N ARG A 231 -23.49 4.26 -3.77
CA ARG A 231 -24.70 4.89 -4.30
C ARG A 231 -25.80 4.81 -3.26
N LYS A 232 -26.25 5.96 -2.77
CA LYS A 232 -27.31 6.04 -1.78
C LYS A 232 -28.29 7.14 -2.13
N SER A 233 -29.55 6.77 -2.34
CA SER A 233 -30.65 7.73 -2.36
C SER A 233 -30.97 8.19 -0.93
N LEU A 234 -31.12 9.50 -0.75
CA LEU A 234 -31.36 10.14 0.53
C LEU A 234 -32.08 11.47 0.37
N THR A 235 -32.51 12.04 1.50
CA THR A 235 -33.21 13.32 1.57
C THR A 235 -32.55 14.20 2.63
N VAL A 236 -32.25 15.44 2.29
CA VAL A 236 -31.79 16.47 3.24
C VAL A 236 -32.74 17.67 3.14
N GLY A 237 -33.39 18.02 4.24
CA GLY A 237 -34.50 18.98 4.20
C GLY A 237 -35.64 18.47 3.30
N GLY A 238 -36.00 19.24 2.27
CA GLY A 238 -36.94 18.83 1.22
C GLY A 238 -36.28 18.25 -0.04
N ALA A 239 -34.95 18.33 -0.16
CA ALA A 239 -34.21 17.93 -1.35
C ALA A 239 -33.98 16.41 -1.40
N ARG A 240 -34.49 15.76 -2.45
CA ARG A 240 -34.20 14.35 -2.74
C ARG A 240 -33.01 14.26 -3.68
N THR A 241 -32.04 13.42 -3.36
CA THR A 241 -30.81 13.28 -4.15
C THR A 241 -30.29 11.84 -4.16
N VAL A 242 -29.23 11.62 -4.95
CA VAL A 242 -28.45 10.39 -4.92
C VAL A 242 -26.99 10.75 -4.66
N PHE A 243 -26.51 10.37 -3.49
CA PHE A 243 -25.11 10.50 -3.12
C PHE A 243 -24.33 9.35 -3.76
N THR A 244 -23.49 9.68 -4.74
CA THR A 244 -22.66 8.73 -5.47
C THR A 244 -21.21 9.12 -5.43
N GLY A 245 -20.33 8.12 -5.53
CA GLY A 245 -18.92 8.37 -5.69
C GLY A 245 -18.06 7.13 -5.62
N ASN A 246 -16.76 7.37 -5.68
CA ASN A 246 -15.72 6.37 -5.58
C ASN A 246 -14.71 6.76 -4.51
N VAL A 247 -14.26 5.77 -3.75
CA VAL A 247 -13.12 5.87 -2.83
C VAL A 247 -11.99 5.03 -3.39
N VAL A 248 -10.89 5.68 -3.74
CA VAL A 248 -9.68 5.07 -4.31
C VAL A 248 -8.64 4.91 -3.21
N GLN A 249 -8.05 3.73 -3.14
CA GLN A 249 -6.88 3.43 -2.31
C GLN A 249 -5.70 3.08 -3.22
N PRO A 250 -4.78 4.03 -3.47
CA PRO A 250 -3.55 3.75 -4.21
C PRO A 250 -2.64 2.80 -3.42
N LEU A 251 -1.96 1.90 -4.15
CA LEU A 251 -1.03 0.90 -3.62
C LEU A 251 0.38 1.11 -4.22
N LYS A 252 1.35 1.33 -3.36
CA LYS A 252 2.76 1.43 -3.73
C LYS A 252 3.37 0.04 -3.89
N PRO A 253 4.20 -0.19 -4.91
CA PRO A 253 4.93 -1.44 -5.04
C PRO A 253 5.89 -1.61 -3.85
N VAL A 254 6.02 -2.83 -3.35
CA VAL A 254 6.96 -3.18 -2.28
C VAL A 254 8.15 -3.88 -2.88
N SER A 255 9.37 -3.47 -2.49
CA SER A 255 10.59 -4.19 -2.83
C SER A 255 10.91 -5.21 -1.74
N ALA A 256 11.34 -6.39 -2.14
CA ALA A 256 11.80 -7.47 -1.28
C ALA A 256 13.06 -8.12 -1.87
N VAL A 257 13.62 -9.09 -1.17
CA VAL A 257 14.76 -9.88 -1.64
C VAL A 257 14.38 -11.35 -1.74
N ALA A 258 14.61 -11.94 -2.91
CA ALA A 258 14.57 -13.37 -3.10
C ALA A 258 15.99 -13.94 -2.93
N TYR A 259 16.15 -14.87 -2.00
CA TYR A 259 17.39 -15.61 -1.80
C TYR A 259 17.28 -16.96 -2.49
N TYR A 260 18.35 -17.38 -3.16
CA TYR A 260 18.47 -18.68 -3.79
C TYR A 260 19.60 -19.44 -3.11
N ASP A 261 19.26 -20.47 -2.33
CA ASP A 261 20.20 -21.31 -1.60
C ASP A 261 20.53 -22.59 -2.38
N ILE A 262 21.82 -22.85 -2.55
CA ILE A 262 22.35 -24.10 -3.09
C ILE A 262 23.33 -24.68 -2.07
N ASP A 263 22.89 -25.65 -1.27
CA ASP A 263 23.68 -26.32 -0.25
C ASP A 263 24.34 -25.33 0.76
N GLY A 264 23.61 -24.30 1.19
CA GLY A 264 24.09 -23.28 2.15
C GLY A 264 24.84 -22.11 1.51
N MET A 265 24.99 -22.09 0.18
CA MET A 265 25.51 -20.94 -0.55
C MET A 265 24.35 -20.12 -1.13
N GLU A 266 24.18 -18.90 -0.61
CA GLU A 266 23.09 -18.01 -1.03
C GLU A 266 23.53 -17.00 -2.09
N THR A 267 22.65 -16.78 -3.06
CA THR A 267 22.65 -15.58 -3.91
C THR A 267 21.35 -14.80 -3.71
N ALA A 268 21.37 -13.50 -3.95
CA ALA A 268 20.23 -12.63 -3.68
C ALA A 268 19.84 -11.81 -4.92
N GLU A 269 18.54 -11.62 -5.12
CA GLU A 269 17.96 -10.79 -6.16
C GLU A 269 16.95 -9.82 -5.55
N LYS A 270 17.05 -8.53 -5.89
CA LYS A 270 16.01 -7.55 -5.51
C LYS A 270 14.82 -7.70 -6.44
N ILE A 271 13.64 -7.78 -5.85
CA ILE A 271 12.40 -8.07 -6.56
C ILE A 271 11.31 -7.07 -6.18
N GLN A 272 10.27 -7.00 -7.00
CA GLN A 272 9.02 -6.33 -6.65
C GLN A 272 7.99 -7.38 -6.25
N ALA A 273 7.25 -7.11 -5.17
CA ALA A 273 6.18 -7.96 -4.67
C ALA A 273 5.02 -8.05 -5.68
N GLY A 274 4.35 -9.21 -5.73
CA GLY A 274 3.21 -9.46 -6.60
C GLY A 274 3.57 -9.63 -8.08
N MET A 275 4.83 -9.93 -8.40
CA MET A 275 5.35 -10.18 -9.76
C MET A 275 5.83 -11.63 -9.89
N LEU A 276 5.96 -12.13 -11.13
CA LEU A 276 6.59 -13.43 -11.37
C LEU A 276 8.11 -13.30 -11.30
N LEU A 277 8.78 -14.31 -10.74
CA LEU A 277 10.23 -14.43 -10.78
C LEU A 277 10.69 -15.02 -12.12
N THR A 278 11.83 -14.55 -12.61
CA THR A 278 12.54 -15.25 -13.68
C THR A 278 13.29 -16.43 -13.07
N GLU A 279 13.12 -17.64 -13.63
CA GLU A 279 13.81 -18.82 -13.12
C GLU A 279 15.34 -18.64 -13.24
N PRO A 280 16.11 -18.81 -12.15
CA PRO A 280 17.55 -18.67 -12.21
C PRO A 280 18.16 -19.84 -13.01
N LYS A 281 19.42 -19.67 -13.43
CA LYS A 281 20.15 -20.73 -14.13
C LYS A 281 20.12 -22.02 -13.31
N THR A 282 19.75 -23.13 -13.97
CA THR A 282 19.67 -24.45 -13.33
C THR A 282 20.99 -24.82 -12.63
N PRO A 283 20.96 -25.06 -11.31
CA PRO A 283 22.13 -25.49 -10.56
C PRO A 283 22.66 -26.85 -11.05
N ALA A 284 23.99 -26.97 -11.14
CA ALA A 284 24.65 -28.22 -11.47
C ALA A 284 25.37 -28.78 -10.24
N LYS A 285 25.14 -30.06 -9.94
CA LYS A 285 25.77 -30.79 -8.83
C LYS A 285 26.19 -32.18 -9.30
N GLU A 286 27.50 -32.45 -9.30
CA GLU A 286 28.05 -33.71 -9.80
C GLU A 286 27.43 -34.91 -9.08
N GLY A 287 26.91 -35.87 -9.84
CA GLY A 287 26.31 -37.07 -9.26
C GLY A 287 24.84 -36.93 -8.83
N TYR A 288 24.22 -35.77 -9.06
CA TYR A 288 22.83 -35.50 -8.67
C TYR A 288 22.00 -34.95 -9.85
N THR A 289 20.68 -35.16 -9.79
CA THR A 289 19.70 -34.54 -10.68
C THR A 289 18.96 -33.43 -9.93
N PHE A 290 18.97 -32.21 -10.46
CA PHE A 290 18.20 -31.08 -9.93
C PHE A 290 16.68 -31.34 -10.06
N LYS A 291 15.93 -31.09 -8.98
CA LYS A 291 14.49 -31.36 -8.90
C LYS A 291 13.64 -30.09 -8.97
N GLY A 292 14.23 -28.95 -8.62
CA GLY A 292 13.57 -27.64 -8.62
C GLY A 292 13.94 -26.82 -7.40
N TRP A 293 13.34 -25.64 -7.34
CA TRP A 293 13.41 -24.70 -6.23
C TRP A 293 12.21 -24.90 -5.30
N TYR A 294 12.44 -24.85 -4.00
CA TYR A 294 11.43 -25.14 -2.98
C TYR A 294 11.43 -24.08 -1.88
N SER A 295 10.28 -23.83 -1.26
CA SER A 295 10.12 -22.80 -0.22
C SER A 295 10.78 -23.13 1.13
N ALA A 296 11.37 -24.32 1.28
CA ALA A 296 12.07 -24.77 2.48
C ALA A 296 13.06 -25.89 2.12
N GLU A 297 14.10 -26.09 2.95
CA GLU A 297 15.10 -27.15 2.79
C GLU A 297 14.47 -28.55 2.75
N ALA A 298 13.53 -28.81 3.67
CA ALA A 298 12.79 -30.07 3.77
C ALA A 298 11.28 -29.80 3.76
N PHE A 299 10.53 -30.64 3.03
CA PHE A 299 9.06 -30.59 2.92
C PHE A 299 8.47 -29.27 2.40
N GLY A 300 9.28 -28.40 1.78
CA GLY A 300 8.82 -27.17 1.15
C GLY A 300 7.90 -27.42 -0.05
N LYS A 301 7.09 -26.41 -0.40
CA LYS A 301 6.33 -26.41 -1.66
C LYS A 301 7.32 -26.13 -2.79
N LYS A 302 7.21 -26.88 -3.90
CA LYS A 302 7.95 -26.58 -5.13
C LYS A 302 7.47 -25.24 -5.67
N TRP A 303 8.39 -24.31 -5.87
CA TRP A 303 8.10 -23.02 -6.49
C TRP A 303 7.87 -23.17 -7.99
N ASN A 304 6.80 -22.56 -8.49
CA ASN A 304 6.51 -22.51 -9.91
C ASN A 304 6.72 -21.09 -10.45
N PHE A 305 7.84 -20.86 -11.14
CA PHE A 305 8.19 -19.55 -11.71
C PHE A 305 7.18 -19.01 -12.73
N ALA A 306 6.30 -19.86 -13.28
CA ALA A 306 5.27 -19.43 -14.21
C ALA A 306 3.96 -18.96 -13.54
N THR A 307 3.73 -19.31 -12.26
CA THR A 307 2.42 -19.07 -11.61
C THR A 307 2.50 -18.55 -10.18
N ASP A 308 3.60 -18.81 -9.46
CA ASP A 308 3.77 -18.33 -8.10
C ASP A 308 4.34 -16.90 -8.13
N TYR A 309 3.60 -15.97 -7.51
CA TYR A 309 3.99 -14.57 -7.40
C TYR A 309 4.84 -14.31 -6.16
N THR A 310 5.70 -13.32 -6.25
CA THR A 310 6.57 -12.90 -5.16
C THR A 310 5.80 -12.32 -3.96
N PRO A 311 6.11 -12.74 -2.73
CA PRO A 311 5.51 -12.14 -1.54
C PRO A 311 6.05 -10.72 -1.29
N SER A 312 5.40 -10.00 -0.37
CA SER A 312 5.81 -8.66 0.08
C SER A 312 6.90 -8.67 1.17
N TYR A 313 7.60 -9.78 1.34
CA TYR A 313 8.64 -9.98 2.35
C TYR A 313 9.80 -10.81 1.76
N ASP A 314 10.96 -10.72 2.41
CA ASP A 314 12.15 -11.47 2.01
C ASP A 314 11.96 -12.98 2.22
N PHE A 315 12.35 -13.78 1.23
CA PHE A 315 12.15 -15.23 1.28
C PHE A 315 13.27 -15.98 0.59
N THR A 316 13.44 -17.25 0.95
CA THR A 316 14.49 -18.13 0.40
C THR A 316 13.86 -19.28 -0.38
N LEU A 317 14.42 -19.54 -1.57
CA LEU A 317 14.18 -20.73 -2.36
C LEU A 317 15.40 -21.65 -2.29
N TYR A 318 15.15 -22.92 -1.97
CA TYR A 318 16.18 -23.93 -1.77
C TYR A 318 16.24 -24.87 -2.97
N ALA A 319 17.43 -25.05 -3.55
CA ALA A 319 17.67 -26.00 -4.61
C ALA A 319 17.63 -27.44 -4.06
N GLN A 320 16.72 -28.27 -4.56
CA GLN A 320 16.65 -29.67 -4.17
C GLN A 320 17.21 -30.60 -5.25
N PHE A 321 17.92 -31.63 -4.81
CA PHE A 321 18.64 -32.58 -5.66
C PHE A 321 18.28 -34.02 -5.30
N LYS A 322 18.19 -34.88 -6.32
CA LYS A 322 18.08 -36.33 -6.15
C LYS A 322 19.43 -36.96 -6.48
N VAL A 323 19.97 -37.79 -5.58
CA VAL A 323 21.19 -38.56 -5.85
C VAL A 323 20.96 -39.51 -7.03
N ASN A 324 21.90 -39.53 -7.98
CA ASN A 324 21.84 -40.43 -9.13
C ASN A 324 22.38 -41.81 -8.75
N SER A 325 21.95 -42.84 -9.48
CA SER A 325 22.57 -44.16 -9.43
C SER A 325 23.22 -44.47 -10.76
N TYR A 326 24.39 -45.09 -10.69
CA TYR A 326 25.19 -45.47 -11.84
C TYR A 326 25.37 -46.99 -11.86
N THR A 327 25.73 -47.52 -13.02
CA THR A 327 25.90 -48.96 -13.24
C THR A 327 27.38 -49.33 -13.20
N ALA A 328 27.74 -50.27 -12.33
CA ALA A 328 29.02 -50.94 -12.34
C ALA A 328 28.89 -52.31 -13.00
N THR A 329 29.64 -52.53 -14.08
CA THR A 329 29.65 -53.80 -14.82
C THR A 329 30.89 -54.60 -14.45
N LEU A 330 30.73 -55.80 -13.91
CA LEU A 330 31.81 -56.68 -13.50
C LEU A 330 31.97 -57.81 -14.53
N THR A 331 33.14 -57.90 -15.15
CA THR A 331 33.42 -58.83 -16.26
C THR A 331 34.40 -59.92 -15.86
N VAL A 332 34.00 -61.19 -16.05
CA VAL A 332 34.86 -62.38 -15.88
C VAL A 332 34.84 -63.21 -17.16
N GLY A 333 35.97 -63.28 -17.87
CA GLY A 333 36.10 -64.16 -19.04
C GLY A 333 35.05 -63.93 -20.14
N GLY A 334 34.57 -62.69 -20.30
CA GLY A 334 33.54 -62.31 -21.28
C GLY A 334 32.09 -62.37 -20.77
N LYS A 335 31.84 -62.92 -19.57
CA LYS A 335 30.54 -62.84 -18.89
C LYS A 335 30.47 -61.61 -18.00
N THR A 336 29.32 -60.95 -17.97
CA THR A 336 29.11 -59.70 -17.22
C THR A 336 28.02 -59.84 -16.17
N THR A 337 28.23 -59.26 -14.99
CA THR A 337 27.18 -58.95 -14.01
C THR A 337 27.15 -57.45 -13.75
N THR A 338 26.04 -56.93 -13.23
CA THR A 338 25.88 -55.48 -13.00
C THR A 338 25.39 -55.18 -11.60
N GLN A 339 25.87 -54.09 -11.03
CA GLN A 339 25.35 -53.49 -9.79
C GLN A 339 24.94 -52.05 -10.06
N LYS A 340 23.72 -51.68 -9.66
CA LYS A 340 23.26 -50.29 -9.70
C LYS A 340 23.45 -49.69 -8.32
N VAL A 341 24.31 -48.69 -8.22
CA VAL A 341 24.77 -48.12 -6.94
C VAL A 341 24.61 -46.61 -6.99
N GLU A 342 24.11 -46.01 -5.90
CA GLU A 342 24.05 -44.55 -5.79
C GLU A 342 25.44 -43.93 -5.82
N TYR A 343 25.53 -42.72 -6.36
CA TYR A 343 26.75 -41.92 -6.33
C TYR A 343 27.34 -41.87 -4.91
N GLN A 344 28.67 -41.99 -4.82
CA GLN A 344 29.42 -41.98 -3.55
C GLN A 344 29.09 -43.12 -2.56
N LYS A 345 28.29 -44.12 -2.94
CA LYS A 345 28.15 -45.38 -2.19
C LYS A 345 29.16 -46.42 -2.66
N TYR A 346 29.45 -47.40 -1.81
CA TYR A 346 30.36 -48.50 -2.12
C TYR A 346 29.65 -49.59 -2.92
N LEU A 347 30.37 -50.23 -3.84
CA LEU A 347 29.90 -51.44 -4.52
C LEU A 347 29.95 -52.61 -3.53
N GLN A 348 29.06 -53.58 -3.71
CA GLN A 348 29.17 -54.86 -3.02
C GLN A 348 30.27 -55.69 -3.69
N GLU A 349 31.25 -56.18 -2.93
CA GLU A 349 32.28 -57.06 -3.49
C GLU A 349 31.64 -58.38 -3.97
N PRO A 350 31.84 -58.77 -5.25
CA PRO A 350 31.33 -60.05 -5.75
C PRO A 350 32.15 -61.22 -5.16
N GLY A 351 31.57 -62.42 -5.18
CA GLY A 351 32.33 -63.63 -4.85
C GLY A 351 33.57 -63.80 -5.74
N THR A 352 34.66 -64.31 -5.16
CA THR A 352 35.96 -64.45 -5.82
C THR A 352 35.86 -65.26 -7.11
N PRO A 353 36.13 -64.67 -8.29
CA PRO A 353 36.10 -65.39 -9.56
C PRO A 353 37.13 -66.53 -9.61
N SER A 354 36.75 -67.67 -10.19
CA SER A 354 37.67 -68.80 -10.40
C SER A 354 37.91 -69.09 -11.88
N LYS A 355 39.17 -69.38 -12.24
CA LYS A 355 39.59 -69.76 -13.59
C LYS A 355 40.62 -70.89 -13.52
N LYS A 356 40.33 -72.05 -14.13
CA LYS A 356 41.18 -73.25 -14.08
C LYS A 356 42.60 -72.94 -14.54
N GLY A 357 43.60 -73.24 -13.70
CA GLY A 357 45.02 -73.00 -13.97
C GLY A 357 45.52 -71.57 -13.68
N TYR A 358 44.70 -70.68 -13.11
CA TYR A 358 45.09 -69.30 -12.78
C TYR A 358 44.72 -68.91 -11.33
N SER A 359 45.45 -67.97 -10.71
CA SER A 359 45.11 -67.24 -9.47
C SER A 359 44.41 -65.93 -9.80
N PHE A 360 43.40 -65.54 -9.00
CA PHE A 360 42.73 -64.24 -9.13
C PHE A 360 43.56 -63.15 -8.45
N GLU A 361 43.83 -62.05 -9.16
CA GLU A 361 44.69 -60.95 -8.67
C GLU A 361 43.87 -59.76 -8.15
N GLY A 362 42.63 -59.62 -8.63
CA GLY A 362 41.71 -58.54 -8.26
C GLY A 362 40.82 -58.08 -9.42
N TRP A 363 40.01 -57.08 -9.10
CA TRP A 363 39.19 -56.34 -10.07
C TRP A 363 39.93 -55.07 -10.49
N TYR A 364 39.93 -54.77 -11.79
CA TYR A 364 40.66 -53.64 -12.35
C TYR A 364 39.79 -52.82 -13.31
N ASP A 365 40.03 -51.52 -13.44
CA ASP A 365 39.29 -50.62 -14.34
C ASP A 365 39.61 -50.81 -15.84
N ALA A 366 40.55 -51.69 -16.17
CA ALA A 366 40.93 -52.03 -17.54
C ALA A 366 41.04 -53.55 -17.74
N LYS A 367 40.86 -54.01 -18.99
CA LYS A 367 40.91 -55.44 -19.36
C LYS A 367 42.29 -56.08 -19.11
N THR A 368 43.36 -55.29 -19.26
CA THR A 368 44.75 -55.68 -18.98
C THR A 368 45.44 -54.50 -18.30
N GLY A 369 46.10 -54.72 -17.15
CA GLY A 369 46.69 -53.64 -16.36
C GLY A 369 45.63 -52.78 -15.68
N GLY A 370 45.79 -51.46 -15.67
CA GLY A 370 44.84 -50.53 -15.02
C GLY A 370 45.01 -50.44 -13.50
N LYS A 371 44.10 -49.70 -12.85
CA LYS A 371 44.08 -49.52 -11.40
C LYS A 371 43.22 -50.61 -10.76
N LYS A 372 43.75 -51.24 -9.71
CA LYS A 372 43.02 -52.20 -8.90
C LYS A 372 41.89 -51.47 -8.16
N TRP A 373 40.67 -51.96 -8.30
CA TRP A 373 39.51 -51.48 -7.57
C TRP A 373 39.51 -52.04 -6.15
N ASP A 374 39.33 -51.16 -5.18
CA ASP A 374 39.21 -51.46 -3.77
C ASP A 374 37.75 -51.24 -3.35
N PHE A 375 37.04 -52.32 -2.98
CA PHE A 375 35.63 -52.26 -2.64
C PHE A 375 35.36 -51.58 -1.28
N VAL A 376 36.38 -51.33 -0.47
CA VAL A 376 36.29 -50.64 0.82
C VAL A 376 36.61 -49.15 0.67
N MET A 377 37.55 -48.80 -0.22
CA MET A 377 38.02 -47.41 -0.39
C MET A 377 37.37 -46.69 -1.57
N ASN A 378 37.04 -47.39 -2.66
CA ASN A 378 36.51 -46.75 -3.86
C ASN A 378 34.98 -46.67 -3.83
N LYS A 379 34.48 -45.46 -4.05
CA LYS A 379 33.06 -45.16 -4.15
C LYS A 379 32.62 -45.06 -5.60
N MET A 380 31.33 -45.27 -5.85
CA MET A 380 30.76 -45.16 -7.17
C MET A 380 30.92 -43.73 -7.72
N PRO A 381 31.62 -43.54 -8.85
CA PRO A 381 31.80 -42.22 -9.46
C PRO A 381 30.53 -41.75 -10.17
N ALA A 382 30.50 -40.51 -10.64
CA ALA A 382 29.37 -39.93 -11.38
C ALA A 382 29.28 -40.41 -12.84
N LYS A 383 29.54 -41.70 -13.08
CA LYS A 383 29.48 -42.36 -14.39
C LYS A 383 29.41 -43.87 -14.22
N ASP A 384 28.93 -44.53 -15.26
CA ASP A 384 29.02 -45.98 -15.35
C ASP A 384 30.49 -46.42 -15.43
N ILE A 385 30.80 -47.55 -14.79
CA ILE A 385 32.15 -48.13 -14.76
C ILE A 385 32.12 -49.59 -15.17
N THR A 386 33.25 -50.08 -15.68
CA THR A 386 33.45 -51.51 -15.94
C THR A 386 34.70 -51.98 -15.22
N LEU A 387 34.56 -53.06 -14.45
CA LEU A 387 35.64 -53.72 -13.72
C LEU A 387 35.90 -55.11 -14.32
N TYR A 388 37.16 -55.46 -14.49
CA TYR A 388 37.63 -56.70 -15.11
C TYR A 388 38.36 -57.57 -14.10
N ALA A 389 37.95 -58.82 -13.98
CA ALA A 389 38.68 -59.81 -13.20
C ALA A 389 40.00 -60.17 -13.90
N GLN A 390 41.12 -59.89 -13.24
CA GLN A 390 42.45 -60.24 -13.75
C GLN A 390 43.02 -61.46 -13.02
N PHE A 391 43.78 -62.26 -13.77
CA PHE A 391 44.27 -63.57 -13.33
C PHE A 391 45.72 -63.80 -13.75
N LYS A 392 46.49 -64.49 -12.90
CA LYS A 392 47.88 -64.87 -13.15
C LYS A 392 48.01 -66.39 -13.26
N LYS A 393 48.74 -66.91 -14.25
CA LYS A 393 48.88 -68.36 -14.47
C LYS A 393 49.60 -69.00 -13.27
N LYS A 394 49.04 -70.09 -12.71
CA LYS A 394 49.69 -70.85 -11.63
C LYS A 394 50.93 -71.55 -12.22
N LYS A 395 52.08 -71.47 -11.54
CA LYS A 395 53.28 -72.23 -11.95
C LYS A 395 52.97 -73.73 -11.83
N SER A 396 53.24 -74.49 -12.89
CA SER A 396 53.12 -75.95 -12.87
C SER A 396 54.12 -76.53 -11.87
N GLN A 397 53.64 -77.19 -10.82
CA GLN A 397 54.47 -78.08 -10.02
C GLN A 397 54.79 -79.28 -10.90
N ASN A 398 56.05 -79.40 -11.34
CA ASN A 398 56.55 -80.64 -11.90
C ASN A 398 56.53 -81.68 -10.78
N LEU A 399 55.55 -82.59 -10.83
CA LEU A 399 55.59 -83.86 -10.10
C LEU A 399 56.71 -84.69 -10.71
N ILE A 400 57.89 -84.68 -10.08
CA ILE A 400 58.92 -85.69 -10.34
C ILE A 400 58.42 -86.97 -9.67
N THR A 401 57.99 -87.92 -10.47
CA THR A 401 57.72 -89.30 -10.08
C THR A 401 59.06 -90.02 -9.93
N LYS A 402 59.29 -90.66 -8.78
CA LYS A 402 60.12 -91.85 -8.65
C LYS A 402 59.49 -92.78 -7.62
#